data_AF-A0A8H3QMG0-F1
#
_entry.id   AF-A0A8H3QMG0-F1
#
_cell.length_a   1.000
_cell.length_b   1.000
_cell.length_c   1.000
_cell.angle_alpha   90.00
_cell.angle_beta   90.00
_cell.angle_gamma   90.00
#
_symmetry.space_group_name_H-M   'P 1'
#
loop_
_entity.id
_entity.type
_entity.pdbx_description
1 polymer ?
#
loop_
_entity_poly.entity_id
_entity_poly.type
_entity_poly.pdbx_seq_one_letter_code
_entity_poly.pdbx_strand_id
1 'polypeptide(L)'
;MKPKFICYHLKNTGEICGNGCDKPEGCHLHCKAMLRLPCRVCGRPTKINKPPGIDNDLCSYCNKSNYQIRYVNIFRDKALIYDQYNEKVIL
;
A
#
# COMPACT_ATOMS: atom_id res chain seq x y z
N MET A 1 -8.05 -11.22 -36.94
CA MET A 1 -7.28 -12.41 -36.52
C MET A 1 -8.07 -13.08 -35.40
N LYS A 2 -8.37 -14.39 -35.48
CA LYS A 2 -9.09 -15.08 -34.40
C LYS A 2 -8.10 -15.36 -33.26
N PRO A 3 -8.43 -15.05 -32.00
CA PRO A 3 -7.53 -15.34 -30.88
C PRO A 3 -7.30 -16.86 -30.77
N LYS A 4 -6.04 -17.26 -30.60
CA LYS A 4 -5.65 -18.67 -30.48
C LYS A 4 -5.58 -19.14 -29.02
N PHE A 5 -5.43 -18.21 -28.08
CA PHE A 5 -5.24 -18.47 -26.65
C PHE A 5 -6.13 -17.58 -25.80
N ILE A 6 -6.28 -17.94 -24.53
CA ILE A 6 -6.96 -17.14 -23.50
C ILE A 6 -5.92 -16.58 -22.55
N CYS A 7 -6.03 -15.31 -22.17
CA CYS A 7 -5.15 -14.72 -21.18
C CYS A 7 -5.54 -15.11 -19.75
N TYR A 8 -4.64 -15.83 -19.07
CA TYR A 8 -4.81 -16.22 -17.67
C TYR A 8 -4.16 -15.28 -16.65
N HIS A 9 -3.53 -14.18 -17.08
CA HIS A 9 -2.95 -13.22 -16.15
C HIS A 9 -4.01 -12.54 -15.28
N LEU A 10 -3.65 -12.28 -14.02
CA LEU A 10 -4.48 -11.54 -13.08
C LEU A 10 -4.51 -10.05 -13.44
N LYS A 11 -5.70 -9.46 -13.40
CA LYS A 11 -5.89 -8.01 -13.41
C LYS A 11 -5.45 -7.43 -12.06
N ASN A 12 -5.33 -6.09 -12.00
CA ASN A 12 -5.08 -5.39 -10.73
C ASN A 12 -6.20 -5.64 -9.69
N THR A 13 -7.40 -6.01 -10.14
CA THR A 13 -8.55 -6.39 -9.29
C THR A 13 -8.45 -7.80 -8.71
N GLY A 14 -7.54 -8.63 -9.22
CA GLY A 14 -7.43 -10.05 -8.87
C GLY A 14 -8.31 -10.99 -9.68
N GLU A 15 -9.11 -10.47 -10.61
CA GLU A 15 -9.80 -11.30 -11.60
C GLU A 15 -8.85 -11.78 -12.69
N ILE A 16 -9.15 -12.92 -13.30
CA ILE A 16 -8.48 -13.37 -14.52
C ILE A 16 -8.87 -12.46 -15.69
N CYS A 17 -7.91 -12.13 -16.56
CA CYS A 17 -8.15 -11.32 -17.76
C CYS A 17 -9.26 -11.92 -18.65
N GLY A 18 -9.11 -13.18 -19.05
CA GLY A 18 -10.09 -13.91 -19.87
C GLY A 18 -10.15 -13.50 -21.34
N ASN A 19 -9.43 -12.44 -21.75
CA ASN A 19 -9.44 -11.98 -23.13
C ASN A 19 -8.68 -12.92 -24.07
N GLY A 20 -9.16 -13.01 -25.30
CA GLY A 20 -8.47 -13.69 -26.40
C GLY A 20 -7.10 -13.08 -26.68
N CYS A 21 -6.12 -13.92 -26.95
CA CYS A 21 -4.72 -13.58 -27.19
C CYS A 21 -4.13 -14.39 -28.34
N ASP A 22 -3.09 -13.84 -28.95
CA ASP A 22 -2.33 -14.50 -30.02
C ASP A 22 -1.13 -15.30 -29.49
N LYS A 23 -0.79 -15.09 -28.20
CA LYS A 23 0.37 -15.67 -27.53
C LYS A 23 -0.03 -16.61 -26.39
N PRO A 24 0.68 -17.73 -26.20
CA PRO A 24 0.40 -18.67 -25.11
C PRO A 24 0.72 -18.09 -23.72
N GLU A 25 1.66 -17.15 -23.63
CA GLU A 25 2.00 -16.50 -22.36
C GLU A 25 0.87 -15.59 -21.83
N GLY A 26 -0.02 -15.13 -22.71
CA GLY A 26 -1.09 -14.19 -22.39
C GLY A 26 -0.86 -12.79 -22.98
N CYS A 27 -1.77 -11.85 -22.69
CA CYS A 27 -1.68 -10.49 -23.23
C CYS A 27 -0.54 -9.68 -22.58
N HIS A 28 0.11 -8.86 -23.39
CA HIS A 28 1.14 -7.93 -22.93
C HIS A 28 0.63 -6.90 -21.92
N LEU A 29 -0.68 -6.61 -21.91
CA LEU A 29 -1.28 -5.65 -20.98
C LEU A 29 -1.19 -6.12 -19.52
N HIS A 30 -1.25 -7.43 -19.28
CA HIS A 30 -1.33 -7.99 -17.94
C HIS A 30 -0.11 -8.81 -17.54
N CYS A 31 0.89 -8.99 -18.41
CA CYS A 31 2.11 -9.72 -18.06
C CYS A 31 2.91 -9.08 -16.91
N LYS A 32 2.68 -7.78 -16.63
CA LYS A 32 3.25 -7.03 -15.50
C LYS A 32 2.20 -6.64 -14.45
N ALA A 33 0.96 -7.08 -14.60
CA ALA A 33 -0.08 -6.80 -13.63
C ALA A 33 0.24 -7.53 -12.32
N MET A 34 0.04 -6.82 -11.21
CA MET A 34 0.30 -7.31 -9.87
C MET A 34 -0.98 -7.07 -9.08
N LEU A 35 -1.32 -8.00 -8.19
CA LEU A 35 -2.44 -7.81 -7.28
C LEU A 35 -2.24 -6.51 -6.49
N ARG A 36 -3.31 -5.71 -6.42
CA ARG A 36 -3.31 -4.47 -5.65
C ARG A 36 -4.49 -4.46 -4.68
N LEU A 37 -4.20 -4.14 -3.43
CA LEU A 37 -5.23 -3.86 -2.42
C LEU A 37 -5.49 -2.35 -2.35
N PRO A 38 -6.73 -1.90 -2.20
CA PRO A 38 -7.01 -0.48 -1.99
C PRO A 38 -6.43 -0.03 -0.65
N CYS A 39 -5.84 1.17 -0.64
CA CYS A 39 -5.38 1.79 0.60
C CYS A 39 -6.56 2.05 1.53
N ARG A 40 -6.48 1.63 2.80
CA ARG A 40 -7.55 1.87 3.78
C ARG A 40 -7.90 3.34 3.99
N VAL A 41 -6.94 4.24 3.81
CA VAL A 41 -7.13 5.69 4.07
C VAL A 41 -7.61 6.44 2.83
N CYS A 42 -7.07 6.14 1.65
CA CYS A 42 -7.30 6.95 0.44
C CYS A 42 -7.83 6.16 -0.76
N GLY A 43 -8.12 4.86 -0.60
CA GLY A 43 -8.64 3.98 -1.66
C GLY A 43 -7.66 3.66 -2.79
N ARG A 44 -6.47 4.30 -2.83
CA ARG A 44 -5.51 4.11 -3.93
C ARG A 44 -5.03 2.66 -4.03
N PRO A 45 -4.98 2.06 -5.24
CA PRO A 45 -4.46 0.71 -5.44
C PRO A 45 -2.99 0.59 -5.03
N THR A 46 -2.74 -0.20 -3.99
CA THR A 46 -1.44 -0.42 -3.35
C THR A 46 -0.91 -1.80 -3.69
N LYS A 47 0.37 -1.89 -4.03
CA LYS A 47 1.02 -3.18 -4.31
C LYS A 47 1.05 -4.05 -3.04
N ILE A 48 0.70 -5.33 -3.18
CA ILE A 48 0.70 -6.29 -2.07
C ILE A 48 2.10 -6.76 -1.69
N ASN A 49 3.09 -6.69 -2.59
CA ASN A 49 4.49 -7.02 -2.30
C ASN A 49 5.15 -5.97 -1.40
N LYS A 50 4.73 -5.90 -0.14
CA LYS A 50 5.47 -5.27 0.93
C LYS A 50 6.30 -6.33 1.65
N PRO A 51 7.45 -5.95 2.23
CA PRO A 51 8.19 -6.83 3.13
C PRO A 51 7.26 -7.29 4.27
N PRO A 52 7.39 -8.55 4.74
CA PRO A 52 6.66 -9.05 5.89
C PRO A 52 6.78 -8.10 7.08
N GLY A 53 5.65 -7.70 7.66
CA GLY A 53 5.61 -6.75 8.79
C GLY A 53 5.36 -5.29 8.42
N ILE A 54 5.15 -4.95 7.14
CA ILE A 54 4.72 -3.61 6.67
C ILE A 54 3.27 -3.65 6.11
N ASP A 55 2.56 -4.74 6.37
CA ASP A 55 1.23 -5.06 5.84
C ASP A 55 0.14 -4.31 6.60
N ASN A 56 0.17 -2.98 6.53
CA ASN A 56 -0.77 -2.08 7.21
C ASN A 56 -1.93 -1.63 6.29
N ASP A 57 -2.10 -2.23 5.11
CA ASP A 57 -3.09 -1.82 4.09
C ASP A 57 -3.01 -0.34 3.65
N LEU A 58 -1.86 0.31 3.86
CA LEU A 58 -1.63 1.70 3.46
C LEU A 58 -0.82 1.80 2.18
N CYS A 59 -1.17 2.75 1.30
CA CYS A 59 -0.28 3.11 0.20
C CYS A 59 1.02 3.72 0.73
N SER A 60 2.08 3.73 -0.10
CA SER A 60 3.38 4.29 0.29
C SER A 60 3.30 5.73 0.79
N TYR A 61 2.43 6.54 0.20
CA TYR A 61 2.17 7.93 0.63
C TYR A 61 1.56 7.98 2.03
N CYS A 62 0.43 7.31 2.25
CA CYS A 62 -0.23 7.29 3.56
C CYS A 62 0.63 6.63 4.63
N ASN A 63 1.44 5.62 4.26
CA ASN A 63 2.38 4.98 5.19
C ASN A 63 3.47 5.97 5.63
N LYS A 64 4.03 6.77 4.70
CA LYS A 64 5.00 7.83 5.02
C LYS A 64 4.39 8.91 5.92
N SER A 65 3.18 9.38 5.59
CA SER A 65 2.48 10.37 6.41
C SER A 65 2.20 9.84 7.83
N ASN A 66 1.76 8.58 7.96
CA ASN A 66 1.54 7.96 9.26
C ASN A 66 2.83 7.82 10.07
N TYR A 67 3.94 7.47 9.43
CA TYR A 67 5.25 7.46 10.09
C TYR A 67 5.62 8.84 10.63
N GLN A 68 5.46 9.89 9.83
CA GLN A 68 5.75 11.27 10.26
C GLN A 68 4.86 11.70 11.42
N ILE A 69 3.54 11.46 11.34
CA ILE A 69 2.58 11.78 12.41
C ILE A 69 2.95 11.06 13.71
N ARG A 70 3.32 9.78 13.63
CA ARG A 70 3.75 9.01 14.81
C ARG A 70 4.96 9.66 15.50
N TYR A 71 5.96 10.09 14.75
CA TYR A 71 7.13 10.76 15.32
C TYR A 71 6.78 12.12 15.93
N VAL A 72 5.96 12.92 15.23
CA VAL A 72 5.50 14.21 15.77
C VAL A 72 4.75 14.02 17.08
N ASN A 73 3.88 13.01 17.18
CA ASN A 73 3.18 12.69 18.42
C ASN A 73 4.15 12.30 19.54
N ILE A 74 5.15 11.45 19.26
CA ILE A 74 6.20 11.10 20.24
C ILE A 74 6.93 12.35 20.75
N PHE A 75 7.25 13.30 19.87
CA PHE A 75 7.91 14.55 20.29
C PHE A 75 7.00 15.42 21.15
N ARG A 76 5.70 15.51 20.80
CA ARG A 76 4.71 16.24 21.61
C ARG A 76 4.53 15.62 22.99
N ASP A 77 4.43 14.29 23.07
CA ASP A 77 4.30 13.57 24.34
C ASP A 77 5.53 13.81 25.23
N LYS A 78 6.73 13.80 24.65
CA LYS A 78 7.97 14.12 25.39
C LYS A 78 8.00 15.56 25.89
N ALA A 79 7.55 16.53 25.08
CA ALA A 79 7.47 17.93 25.49
C ALA A 79 6.49 18.10 26.67
N LEU A 80 5.31 17.48 26.59
CA LEU A 80 4.32 17.50 27.67
C LEU A 80 4.87 16.92 28.98
N ILE A 81 5.60 15.81 28.92
CA ILE A 81 6.24 15.21 30.11
C ILE A 81 7.29 16.16 30.70
N TYR A 82 8.07 16.82 29.86
CA TYR A 82 9.09 17.78 30.29
C TYR A 82 8.46 19.02 30.96
N ASP A 83 7.40 19.57 30.37
CA ASP A 83 6.67 20.71 30.92
C ASP A 83 6.07 20.35 32.29
N GLN A 84 5.44 19.17 32.42
CA GLN A 84 4.92 18.65 33.69
C GLN A 84 6.01 18.45 34.75
N TYR A 85 7.21 18.01 34.36
CA TYR A 85 8.34 17.87 35.28
C TYR A 85 8.80 19.24 35.78
N ASN A 86 8.95 20.21 34.88
CA ASN A 86 9.36 21.57 35.25
C ASN A 86 8.34 22.25 36.16
N GLU A 87 7.05 22.11 35.88
CA GLU A 87 5.98 22.63 36.75
C GLU A 87 6.05 22.06 38.17
N LYS A 88 6.45 20.79 38.32
CA LYS A 88 6.58 20.12 39.63
C LYS A 88 7.88 20.44 40.37
N VAL A 89 8.91 20.92 39.69
CA VAL A 89 10.23 21.24 40.28
C VAL A 89 10.34 22.73 40.66
N ILE A 90 9.54 23.59 40.05
CA ILE A 90 9.54 25.05 40.30
C ILE A 90 8.59 25.46 41.45
N LEU A 91 7.74 24.54 41.96
CA LEU A 91 6.91 24.69 43.16
C LEU A 91 7.57 24.03 44.38
#